data_AF-A0A429SLC7-F1
#
_entry.id   AF-A0A429SLC7-F1
#
_cell.length_a   1.000
_cell.length_b   1.000
_cell.length_c   1.000
_cell.angle_alpha   90.00
_cell.angle_beta   90.00
_cell.angle_gamma   90.00
#
_symmetry.space_group_name_H-M   'P 1'
#
loop_
_entity.id
_entity.type
_entity.pdbx_description
1 polymer ?
#
loop_
_entity_poly.entity_id
_entity_poly.type
_entity_poly.pdbx_seq_one_letter_code
_entity_poly.pdbx_strand_id
1 'polypeptide(L)'
;MPLSVPSANVGAVTSTRFEDSGDPGDCQICDDFIHEGERYSKTLCLKCGPAEAQARRYQLTLPRVNAILRIQNDYCAICDEGPGDNAADGPIWWQIDHDHKCCTGCPRCVRGLLCRPCNVDLGRYEDKLRRGRLRGWNVQRVDDYLADPPAQRPEARKLHSDDFGWARVRYTALTWRRLTWKG
;
A
#
# COMPACT_ATOMS: atom_id res chain seq x y z
N MET A 1 36.98 -11.27 -45.88
CA MET A 1 36.89 -10.91 -44.45
C MET A 1 35.43 -10.89 -44.05
N PRO A 2 34.91 -11.92 -43.36
CA PRO A 2 33.55 -11.87 -42.83
C PRO A 2 33.55 -11.10 -41.49
N LEU A 3 32.70 -10.08 -41.39
CA LEU A 3 32.48 -9.32 -40.16
C LEU A 3 31.64 -10.18 -39.20
N SER A 4 32.26 -10.62 -38.11
CA SER A 4 31.58 -11.29 -37.00
C SER A 4 30.75 -10.28 -36.21
N VAL A 5 29.44 -10.47 -36.17
CA VAL A 5 28.55 -9.70 -35.29
C VAL A 5 28.61 -10.33 -33.89
N PRO A 6 28.90 -9.59 -32.82
CA PRO A 6 28.88 -10.16 -31.48
C PRO A 6 27.44 -10.40 -31.02
N SER A 7 27.18 -11.60 -30.51
CA SER A 7 25.95 -12.01 -29.83
C SER A 7 25.56 -11.00 -28.74
N ALA A 8 24.39 -10.39 -28.88
CA ALA A 8 23.72 -9.72 -27.77
C ALA A 8 23.27 -10.80 -26.79
N ASN A 9 24.04 -10.95 -25.71
CA ASN A 9 23.66 -11.78 -24.58
C ASN A 9 22.50 -11.07 -23.87
N VAL A 10 21.26 -11.49 -24.15
CA VAL A 10 20.08 -11.06 -23.41
C VAL A 10 20.17 -11.74 -22.05
N GLY A 11 20.89 -11.11 -21.13
CA GLY A 11 20.90 -11.50 -19.73
C GLY A 11 19.46 -11.44 -19.23
N ALA A 12 18.89 -12.61 -18.98
CA ALA A 12 17.63 -12.74 -18.27
C ALA A 12 17.77 -11.96 -16.96
N VAL A 13 16.96 -10.91 -16.79
CA VAL A 13 16.81 -10.23 -15.51
C VAL A 13 16.11 -11.22 -14.58
N THR A 14 16.88 -12.11 -13.96
CA THR A 14 16.38 -12.94 -12.88
C THR A 14 16.04 -11.99 -11.74
N SER A 15 14.76 -11.93 -11.44
CA SER A 15 14.22 -11.28 -10.25
C SER A 15 15.04 -11.71 -9.03
N THR A 16 15.83 -10.80 -8.45
CA THR A 16 16.65 -10.99 -7.24
C THR A 16 15.80 -11.09 -5.96
N ARG A 17 14.66 -11.76 -6.06
CA ARG A 17 13.80 -12.04 -4.92
C ARG A 17 14.24 -13.36 -4.30
N PHE A 18 14.87 -13.23 -3.13
CA PHE A 18 14.94 -14.21 -2.04
C PHE A 18 16.10 -15.24 -2.01
N GLU A 19 17.37 -14.82 -2.08
CA GLU A 19 18.50 -15.75 -1.82
C GLU A 19 19.30 -15.50 -0.54
N ASP A 20 18.90 -14.53 0.30
CA ASP A 20 19.52 -14.37 1.61
C ASP A 20 18.47 -13.95 2.63
N SER A 21 17.99 -14.90 3.43
CA SER A 21 17.04 -14.65 4.51
C SER A 21 17.63 -13.76 5.61
N GLY A 22 18.95 -13.50 5.59
CA GLY A 22 19.68 -12.58 6.46
C GLY A 22 19.65 -12.94 7.94
N ASP A 23 20.71 -12.59 8.67
CA ASP A 23 20.79 -12.82 10.12
C ASP A 23 19.65 -12.08 10.87
N PRO A 24 19.19 -12.60 12.03
CA PRO A 24 18.26 -11.91 12.92
C PRO A 24 18.76 -10.51 13.34
N GLY A 25 17.84 -9.62 13.69
CA GLY A 25 18.18 -8.28 14.19
C GLY A 25 17.01 -7.31 14.12
N ASP A 26 17.20 -6.07 14.54
CA ASP A 26 16.08 -5.14 14.72
C ASP A 26 15.62 -4.50 13.41
N CYS A 27 14.30 -4.34 13.28
CA CYS A 27 13.69 -3.62 12.17
C CYS A 27 13.97 -2.12 12.30
N GLN A 28 14.69 -1.51 11.36
CA GLN A 28 15.06 -0.08 11.45
C GLN A 28 13.89 0.91 11.30
N ILE A 29 12.65 0.43 11.20
CA ILE A 29 11.44 1.27 11.21
C ILE A 29 10.67 1.13 12.52
N CYS A 30 10.51 -0.09 13.04
CA CYS A 30 9.65 -0.33 14.19
C CYS A 30 10.37 -0.88 15.42
N ASP A 31 11.69 -1.05 15.32
CA ASP A 31 12.57 -1.59 16.35
C ASP A 31 12.18 -2.99 16.86
N ASP A 32 11.17 -3.62 16.25
CA ASP A 32 10.83 -5.02 16.50
C ASP A 32 11.98 -5.92 16.06
N PHE A 33 12.32 -6.89 16.91
CA PHE A 33 13.28 -7.93 16.59
C PHE A 33 12.75 -8.81 15.43
N ILE A 34 13.54 -8.94 14.37
CA ILE A 34 13.24 -9.78 13.20
C ILE A 34 13.86 -11.15 13.43
N HIS A 35 13.02 -12.18 13.52
CA HIS A 35 13.49 -13.57 13.56
C HIS A 35 13.96 -14.05 12.18
N GLU A 36 14.76 -15.12 12.16
CA GLU A 36 15.13 -15.81 10.93
C GLU A 36 13.88 -16.16 10.09
N GLY A 37 13.94 -15.86 8.79
CA GLY A 37 12.83 -16.09 7.85
C GLY A 37 11.71 -15.03 7.91
N GLU A 38 11.75 -14.07 8.83
CA GLU A 38 10.76 -12.98 8.97
C GLU A 38 11.24 -11.64 8.39
N ARG A 39 12.28 -11.71 7.56
CA ARG A 39 12.94 -10.57 6.96
C ARG A 39 12.36 -10.27 5.56
N TYR A 40 12.02 -9.02 5.31
CA TYR A 40 11.67 -8.55 3.95
C TYR A 40 12.90 -8.06 3.17
N SER A 41 13.79 -7.36 3.86
CA SER A 41 15.07 -6.87 3.34
C SER A 41 16.12 -6.93 4.44
N LYS A 42 17.40 -6.68 4.12
CA LYS A 42 18.51 -6.64 5.10
C LYS A 42 18.23 -5.86 6.38
N THR A 43 17.26 -4.94 6.36
CA THR A 43 16.97 -4.08 7.49
C THR A 43 15.49 -3.98 7.90
N LEU A 44 14.55 -4.52 7.12
CA LEU A 44 13.11 -4.33 7.34
C LEU A 44 12.37 -5.66 7.55
N CYS A 45 11.42 -5.65 8.48
CA CYS A 45 10.53 -6.78 8.76
C CYS A 45 9.47 -6.97 7.67
N LEU A 46 8.77 -8.11 7.68
CA LEU A 46 7.67 -8.43 6.74
C LEU A 46 6.46 -7.48 6.82
N LYS A 47 6.34 -6.65 7.85
CA LYS A 47 5.29 -5.61 7.95
C LYS A 47 5.77 -4.29 7.33
N CYS A 48 6.87 -3.75 7.84
CA CYS A 48 7.38 -2.43 7.46
C CYS A 48 7.97 -2.40 6.04
N GLY A 49 8.65 -3.46 5.62
CA GLY A 49 9.30 -3.52 4.32
C GLY A 49 8.34 -3.42 3.14
N PRO A 50 7.29 -4.24 3.06
CA PRO A 50 6.28 -4.12 2.01
C PRO A 50 5.51 -2.80 2.06
N ALA A 51 5.22 -2.27 3.26
CA ALA A 51 4.53 -0.98 3.42
C ALA A 51 5.40 0.18 2.86
N GLU A 52 6.69 0.18 3.17
CA GLU A 52 7.66 1.11 2.61
C GLU A 52 7.75 0.98 1.08
N ALA A 53 7.86 -0.26 0.57
CA ALA A 53 7.92 -0.53 -0.86
C ALA A 53 6.64 -0.10 -1.59
N GLN A 54 5.46 -0.22 -0.96
CA GLN A 54 4.20 0.26 -1.50
C GLN A 54 4.18 1.78 -1.56
N ALA A 55 4.54 2.48 -0.47
CA ALA A 55 4.61 3.94 -0.41
C ALA A 55 5.52 4.53 -1.49
N ARG A 56 6.70 3.91 -1.71
CA ARG A 56 7.67 4.33 -2.72
C ARG A 56 7.11 4.33 -4.15
N ARG A 57 6.16 3.45 -4.49
CA ARG A 57 5.52 3.44 -5.83
C ARG A 57 4.75 4.72 -6.13
N TYR A 58 4.29 5.41 -5.10
CA TYR A 58 3.56 6.67 -5.17
C TYR A 58 4.43 7.88 -4.79
N GLN A 59 5.75 7.67 -4.67
CA GLN A 59 6.72 8.67 -4.23
C GLN A 59 6.38 9.24 -2.84
N LEU A 60 5.77 8.41 -1.98
CA LEU A 60 5.49 8.72 -0.59
C LEU A 60 6.51 8.06 0.34
N THR A 61 6.69 8.63 1.51
CA THR A 61 7.34 7.97 2.64
C THR A 61 6.31 7.17 3.45
N LEU A 62 6.75 6.16 4.22
CA LEU A 62 5.83 5.44 5.11
C LEU A 62 5.14 6.35 6.14
N PRO A 63 5.85 7.29 6.81
CA PRO A 63 5.18 8.27 7.67
C PRO A 63 4.12 9.09 6.95
N ARG A 64 4.31 9.36 5.66
CA ARG A 64 3.31 10.08 4.87
C ARG A 64 2.04 9.25 4.64
N VAL A 65 2.19 7.96 4.39
CA VAL A 65 1.03 7.04 4.30
C VAL A 65 0.34 6.93 5.66
N ASN A 66 1.12 6.81 6.73
CA ASN A 66 0.60 6.75 8.11
C ASN A 66 -0.21 8.00 8.47
N ALA A 67 0.24 9.20 8.08
CA ALA A 67 -0.48 10.45 8.32
C ALA A 67 -1.85 10.50 7.64
N ILE A 68 -1.95 9.94 6.42
CA ILE A 68 -3.24 9.85 5.71
C ILE A 68 -4.17 8.87 6.42
N LEU A 69 -3.65 7.72 6.87
CA LEU A 69 -4.46 6.75 7.62
C LEU A 69 -4.91 7.26 8.98
N ARG A 70 -4.04 7.99 9.70
CA ARG A 70 -4.36 8.61 10.97
C ARG A 70 -5.56 9.54 10.87
N ILE A 71 -5.62 10.41 9.85
CA ILE A 71 -6.77 11.29 9.67
C ILE A 71 -8.03 10.56 9.14
N GLN A 72 -7.86 9.36 8.60
CA GLN A 72 -8.94 8.43 8.28
C GLN A 72 -9.32 7.54 9.48
N ASN A 73 -8.73 7.78 10.67
CA ASN A 73 -8.90 6.99 11.89
C ASN A 73 -8.53 5.51 11.74
N ASP A 74 -7.66 5.16 10.80
CA ASP A 74 -7.33 3.77 10.44
C ASP A 74 -8.52 2.98 9.82
N TYR A 75 -9.45 3.68 9.16
CA TYR A 75 -10.58 3.12 8.40
C TYR A 75 -10.49 3.38 6.89
N CYS A 76 -11.24 2.59 6.12
CA CYS A 76 -11.44 2.85 4.70
C CYS A 76 -12.19 4.18 4.49
N ALA A 77 -11.63 5.09 3.69
CA ALA A 77 -12.25 6.40 3.45
C ALA A 77 -13.60 6.37 2.69
N ILE A 78 -14.04 5.20 2.19
CA ILE A 78 -15.31 5.05 1.46
C ILE A 78 -16.32 4.23 2.27
N CYS A 79 -16.00 3.02 2.71
CA CYS A 79 -16.97 2.18 3.43
C CYS A 79 -16.99 2.41 4.94
N ASP A 80 -15.99 3.10 5.50
CA ASP A 80 -15.82 3.29 6.94
C ASP A 80 -15.70 1.97 7.72
N GLU A 81 -15.24 0.91 7.02
CA GLU A 81 -14.94 -0.38 7.65
C GLU A 81 -13.46 -0.47 8.02
N GLY A 82 -13.22 -0.99 9.23
CA GLY A 82 -11.90 -1.18 9.77
C GLY A 82 -11.20 -2.42 9.19
N PRO A 83 -9.95 -2.67 9.57
CA PRO A 83 -9.14 -3.77 9.04
C PRO A 83 -9.72 -5.18 9.22
N GLY A 84 -10.64 -5.38 10.17
CA GLY A 84 -11.21 -6.68 10.58
C GLY A 84 -12.69 -6.91 10.25
N ASP A 85 -13.46 -5.89 9.89
CA ASP A 85 -14.95 -5.93 9.92
C ASP A 85 -15.60 -6.39 8.61
N ASN A 86 -14.96 -7.31 7.86
CA ASN A 86 -15.29 -7.78 6.49
C ASN A 86 -14.51 -7.09 5.35
N ALA A 87 -13.82 -5.98 5.60
CA ALA A 87 -12.90 -5.37 4.63
C ALA A 87 -11.63 -6.21 4.35
N ALA A 88 -11.53 -7.39 4.97
CA ALA A 88 -10.34 -8.21 5.13
C ALA A 88 -9.90 -9.03 3.88
N ASP A 89 -10.60 -8.94 2.75
CA ASP A 89 -10.21 -9.68 1.55
C ASP A 89 -8.99 -9.04 0.86
N GLY A 90 -7.86 -9.75 0.87
CA GLY A 90 -6.62 -9.35 0.18
C GLY A 90 -5.45 -9.06 1.12
N PRO A 91 -4.32 -8.60 0.56
CA PRO A 91 -3.08 -8.46 1.31
C PRO A 91 -3.23 -7.47 2.48
N ILE A 92 -2.40 -7.65 3.50
CA ILE A 92 -2.35 -6.93 4.80
C ILE A 92 -2.19 -5.40 4.72
N TRP A 93 -2.24 -4.80 3.52
CA TRP A 93 -2.00 -3.37 3.28
C TRP A 93 -3.24 -2.69 2.70
N TRP A 94 -3.47 -1.46 3.19
CA TRP A 94 -4.36 -0.51 2.55
C TRP A 94 -3.99 -0.29 1.09
N GLN A 95 -4.99 -0.13 0.21
CA GLN A 95 -4.74 0.26 -1.18
C GLN A 95 -4.56 1.77 -1.23
N ILE A 96 -3.43 2.22 -1.79
CA ILE A 96 -3.22 3.64 -2.06
C ILE A 96 -3.99 3.99 -3.32
N ASP A 97 -5.13 4.63 -3.14
CA ASP A 97 -5.94 5.11 -4.24
C ASP A 97 -5.42 6.45 -4.76
N HIS A 98 -5.50 6.63 -6.08
CA HIS A 98 -4.97 7.80 -6.75
C HIS A 98 -5.72 8.11 -8.04
N ASP A 99 -5.73 9.38 -8.42
CA ASP A 99 -6.37 9.83 -9.65
C ASP A 99 -5.55 9.40 -10.89
N HIS A 100 -6.09 8.43 -11.63
CA HIS A 100 -5.52 7.93 -12.87
C HIS A 100 -5.55 8.94 -14.04
N LYS A 101 -6.26 10.07 -13.92
CA LYS A 101 -6.18 11.17 -14.90
C LYS A 101 -4.90 11.99 -14.75
N CYS A 102 -4.25 11.95 -13.57
CA CYS A 102 -3.04 12.70 -13.30
C CYS A 102 -1.80 11.94 -13.78
N CYS A 103 -1.52 10.76 -13.22
CA CYS A 103 -0.38 9.91 -13.57
C CYS A 103 -0.50 8.51 -12.93
N THR A 104 0.51 7.66 -13.15
CA THR A 104 0.60 6.29 -12.58
C THR A 104 1.03 6.23 -11.10
N GLY A 105 1.21 7.39 -10.45
CA GLY A 105 1.53 7.49 -9.02
C GLY A 105 2.45 8.67 -8.69
N CYS A 106 1.93 9.65 -7.95
CA CYS A 106 2.70 10.74 -7.36
C CYS A 106 1.99 11.30 -6.11
N PRO A 107 2.65 12.12 -5.28
CA PRO A 107 2.06 12.60 -4.04
C PRO A 107 0.82 13.49 -4.23
N ARG A 108 0.69 14.11 -5.42
CA ARG A 108 -0.43 15.01 -5.75
C ARG A 108 -1.69 14.27 -6.18
N CYS A 109 -1.56 13.06 -6.74
CA CYS A 109 -2.71 12.31 -7.24
C CYS A 109 -3.27 11.33 -6.21
N VAL A 110 -2.53 11.01 -5.15
CA VAL A 110 -3.03 10.17 -4.06
C VAL A 110 -4.26 10.85 -3.43
N ARG A 111 -5.33 10.07 -3.29
CA ARG A 111 -6.60 10.53 -2.73
C ARG A 111 -6.79 10.04 -1.30
N GLY A 112 -6.43 8.79 -1.03
CA GLY A 112 -6.55 8.21 0.31
C GLY A 112 -6.21 6.73 0.33
N LEU A 113 -6.45 6.11 1.49
CA LEU A 113 -6.26 4.68 1.70
C LEU A 113 -7.61 3.97 1.74
N LEU A 114 -7.74 2.93 0.93
CA LEU A 114 -9.00 2.20 0.76
C LEU A 114 -8.82 0.71 1.07
N CYS A 115 -9.89 0.06 1.52
CA CYS A 115 -9.94 -1.39 1.48
C CYS A 115 -9.92 -1.87 0.01
N ARG A 116 -9.51 -3.13 -0.21
CA ARG A 116 -9.42 -3.67 -1.58
C ARG A 116 -10.77 -3.66 -2.32
N PRO A 117 -11.91 -4.06 -1.71
CA PRO A 117 -13.21 -3.97 -2.37
C PRO A 117 -13.53 -2.56 -2.88
N CYS A 118 -13.47 -1.55 -1.99
CA CYS A 118 -13.75 -0.16 -2.37
C CYS A 118 -12.80 0.36 -3.46
N ASN A 119 -11.50 0.04 -3.38
CA ASN A 119 -10.54 0.48 -4.41
C ASN A 119 -10.85 -0.12 -5.79
N VAL A 120 -11.20 -1.41 -5.83
CA VAL A 120 -11.56 -2.08 -7.09
C VAL A 120 -12.87 -1.52 -7.65
N ASP A 121 -13.88 -1.34 -6.80
CA ASP A 121 -15.18 -0.84 -7.22
C ASP A 121 -15.13 0.63 -7.63
N LEU A 122 -14.29 1.46 -7.00
CA LEU A 122 -14.02 2.83 -7.44
C LEU A 122 -13.42 2.86 -8.85
N GLY A 123 -12.43 2.00 -9.14
CA GLY A 123 -11.87 1.89 -10.49
C GLY A 123 -12.92 1.49 -11.55
N ARG A 124 -13.85 0.58 -11.19
CA ARG A 124 -14.98 0.20 -12.06
C ARG A 124 -15.98 1.35 -12.22
N TYR A 125 -16.25 2.10 -11.16
CA TYR A 125 -17.12 3.26 -11.17
C TYR A 125 -16.59 4.33 -12.11
N GLU A 126 -15.32 4.70 -11.98
CA GLU A 126 -14.66 5.69 -12.83
C GLU A 126 -14.63 5.26 -14.30
N ASP A 127 -14.41 3.97 -14.57
CA ASP A 127 -14.45 3.45 -15.93
C ASP A 127 -15.87 3.54 -16.54
N LYS A 128 -16.90 3.18 -15.76
CA LYS A 128 -18.31 3.33 -16.19
C LYS A 128 -18.69 4.80 -16.38
N LEU A 129 -18.28 5.69 -15.47
CA LEU A 129 -18.50 7.14 -15.57
C LEU A 129 -17.90 7.70 -16.86
N ARG A 130 -16.63 7.36 -17.14
CA ARG A 130 -15.92 7.75 -18.37
C ARG A 130 -16.63 7.27 -19.64
N ARG A 131 -17.31 6.13 -19.56
CA ARG A 131 -18.06 5.50 -20.67
C ARG A 131 -19.53 5.91 -20.73
N GLY A 132 -20.01 6.77 -19.82
CA GLY A 132 -21.42 7.17 -19.74
C GLY A 132 -22.39 6.03 -19.36
N ARG A 133 -21.92 5.04 -18.58
CA ARG A 133 -22.67 3.80 -18.26
C ARG A 133 -23.04 3.64 -16.78
N LEU A 134 -23.11 4.72 -16.01
CA LEU A 134 -23.49 4.64 -14.60
C LEU A 134 -24.97 4.26 -14.45
N ARG A 135 -25.24 3.19 -13.69
CA ARG A 135 -26.58 2.82 -13.21
C ARG A 135 -26.47 2.30 -11.77
N GLY A 136 -27.21 2.93 -10.84
CA GLY A 136 -27.66 2.34 -9.57
C GLY A 136 -26.60 1.93 -8.52
N TRP A 137 -25.58 2.76 -8.27
CA TRP A 137 -24.72 2.61 -7.09
C TRP A 137 -25.06 3.71 -6.07
N ASN A 138 -24.97 3.44 -4.76
CA ASN A 138 -25.07 4.50 -3.75
C ASN A 138 -23.77 5.31 -3.78
N VAL A 139 -23.76 6.33 -4.62
CA VAL A 139 -22.58 7.15 -4.94
C VAL A 139 -22.19 8.11 -3.85
N GLN A 140 -23.04 8.39 -2.84
CA GLN A 140 -22.80 9.50 -1.93
C GLN A 140 -21.42 9.42 -1.25
N ARG A 141 -21.07 8.26 -0.66
CA ARG A 141 -19.76 8.10 -0.02
C ARG A 141 -18.58 8.15 -0.99
N VAL A 142 -18.78 7.74 -2.24
CA VAL A 142 -17.75 7.86 -3.29
C VAL A 142 -17.62 9.30 -3.76
N ASP A 143 -18.73 9.99 -3.97
CA ASP A 143 -18.74 11.39 -4.38
C ASP A 143 -18.13 12.28 -3.28
N ASP A 144 -18.45 12.02 -2.01
CA ASP A 144 -17.84 12.68 -0.84
C ASP A 144 -16.33 12.44 -0.82
N TYR A 145 -15.90 11.19 -1.01
CA TYR A 145 -14.48 10.82 -1.09
C TYR A 145 -13.74 11.51 -2.25
N LEU A 146 -14.38 11.60 -3.42
CA LEU A 146 -13.81 12.23 -4.61
C LEU A 146 -13.78 13.77 -4.48
N ALA A 147 -14.76 14.35 -3.79
CA ALA A 147 -14.86 15.80 -3.58
C ALA A 147 -13.90 16.32 -2.50
N ASP A 148 -13.65 15.54 -1.44
CA ASP A 148 -12.73 15.88 -0.36
C ASP A 148 -11.77 14.72 -0.01
N PRO A 149 -10.77 14.44 -0.87
CA PRO A 149 -9.86 13.32 -0.67
C PRO A 149 -8.98 13.50 0.57
N PRO A 150 -8.94 12.52 1.51
CA PRO A 150 -8.18 12.62 2.75
C PRO A 150 -6.72 13.05 2.56
N ALA A 151 -6.03 12.50 1.57
CA ALA A 151 -4.60 12.78 1.35
C ALA A 151 -4.31 14.24 0.97
N GLN A 152 -5.32 14.98 0.51
CA GLN A 152 -5.20 16.39 0.11
C GLN A 152 -5.48 17.36 1.26
N ARG A 153 -6.15 16.89 2.32
CA ARG A 153 -6.50 17.68 3.51
C ARG A 153 -5.25 18.22 4.22
N PRO A 154 -5.29 19.44 4.78
CA PRO A 154 -4.15 20.04 5.49
C PRO A 154 -3.63 19.20 6.65
N GLU A 155 -4.49 18.44 7.32
CA GLU A 155 -4.17 17.60 8.46
C GLU A 155 -3.27 16.42 8.05
N ALA A 156 -3.54 15.82 6.88
CA ALA A 156 -2.66 14.80 6.30
C ALA A 156 -1.31 15.37 5.87
N ARG A 157 -1.19 16.71 5.71
CA ARG A 157 0.08 17.34 5.33
C ARG A 157 1.10 17.38 6.43
N LYS A 158 0.64 17.41 7.69
CA LYS A 158 1.47 17.50 8.88
C LYS A 158 1.78 16.11 9.39
N LEU A 159 3.07 15.78 9.49
CA LEU A 159 3.53 14.57 10.15
C LEU A 159 3.53 14.78 11.66
N HIS A 160 3.09 13.77 12.39
CA HIS A 160 3.10 13.71 13.85
C HIS A 160 4.06 12.61 14.31
N SER A 161 4.47 12.63 15.58
CA SER A 161 5.39 11.63 16.14
C SER A 161 4.83 10.19 16.00
N ASP A 162 3.51 10.03 16.07
CA ASP A 162 2.82 8.75 15.93
C ASP A 162 2.70 8.27 14.47
N ASP A 163 3.21 9.04 13.50
CA ASP A 163 3.34 8.60 12.11
C ASP A 163 4.67 7.85 11.86
N PHE A 164 5.58 7.83 12.83
CA PHE A 164 6.89 7.16 12.75
C PHE A 164 6.95 5.94 13.66
N GLY A 165 7.93 5.07 13.46
CA GLY A 165 8.17 3.94 14.37
C GLY A 165 7.37 2.67 14.04
N TRP A 166 6.57 2.66 12.96
CA TRP A 166 5.74 1.51 12.58
C TRP A 166 5.07 1.71 11.21
N ALA A 167 4.46 0.64 10.69
CA ALA A 167 3.58 0.71 9.54
C ALA A 167 2.11 0.59 9.97
N ARG A 168 1.26 1.59 9.65
CA ARG A 168 -0.19 1.49 9.84
C ARG A 168 -0.78 0.48 8.84
N VAL A 169 -0.81 -0.79 9.23
CA VAL A 169 -1.24 -1.91 8.36
C VAL A 169 -2.64 -2.39 8.68
N ARG A 170 -3.24 -3.09 7.71
CA ARG A 170 -4.53 -3.75 7.88
C ARG A 170 -4.31 -5.14 8.51
N TYR A 171 -4.54 -5.28 9.81
CA TYR A 171 -4.41 -6.59 10.47
C TYR A 171 -5.56 -7.52 10.07
N THR A 172 -5.25 -8.66 9.47
CA THR A 172 -6.24 -9.71 9.17
C THR A 172 -6.01 -10.94 10.05
N ALA A 173 -7.04 -11.78 10.23
CA ALA A 173 -6.92 -13.05 10.96
C ALA A 173 -5.86 -14.01 10.36
N LEU A 174 -5.51 -13.86 9.08
CA LEU A 174 -4.42 -14.61 8.43
C LEU A 174 -3.03 -14.13 8.87
N THR A 175 -2.89 -12.85 9.23
CA THR A 175 -1.63 -12.32 9.80
C THR A 175 -1.44 -12.84 11.22
N TRP A 176 -2.52 -12.95 12.01
CA TRP A 176 -2.48 -13.63 13.30
C TRP A 176 -2.01 -15.07 13.12
N ARG A 177 -2.62 -15.88 12.25
CA ARG A 177 -2.17 -17.27 12.07
C ARG A 177 -0.71 -17.43 11.63
N ARG A 178 -0.12 -16.52 10.84
CA ARG A 178 1.33 -16.58 10.52
C ARG A 178 2.23 -16.10 11.66
N LEU A 179 1.78 -15.15 12.49
CA LEU A 179 2.52 -14.65 13.64
C LEU A 179 2.35 -15.54 14.88
N THR A 180 1.25 -16.28 14.97
CA THR A 180 0.90 -17.16 16.11
C THR A 180 1.15 -18.64 15.82
N TRP A 181 1.49 -19.04 14.59
CA TRP A 181 1.98 -20.40 14.29
C TRP A 181 3.49 -20.50 14.54
N LYS A 182 3.89 -20.03 15.72
CA LYS A 182 5.06 -20.52 16.45
C LYS A 182 4.52 -21.04 17.78
N GLY A 183 3.94 -22.24 17.72
CA GLY A 183 3.67 -23.12 18.83
C GLY A 183 4.28 -24.46 18.48
#